data_AF-A0A518K0Q4-F1
#
_entry.id   AF-A0A518K0Q4-F1
#
_cell.length_a   1.000
_cell.length_b   1.000
_cell.length_c   1.000
_cell.angle_alpha   90.00
_cell.angle_beta   90.00
_cell.angle_gamma   90.00
#
_symmetry.space_group_name_H-M   'P 1'
#
loop_
_entity.id
_entity.type
_entity.pdbx_description
1 polymer ?
#
loop_
_entity_poly.entity_id
_entity_poly.type
_entity_poly.pdbx_seq_one_letter_code
_entity_poly.pdbx_strand_id
1 'polypeptide(L)'
;MHRRNGFTLVELLVVIAIIGILVGLLLPAVQAAREAARRMQCSNNMKQLGLALHNYVDTYQKFPASARGYGGCVGNAVNGEIKNAHGLVALLPYIELQNVYDQFNHDEAFSVNPGSYQRATGTVVGDPITNGNAALAELELDVFLCPSDPNPAKGRLVGGAYGPGGSFSGAATNYDFIVKCGTEFGTCNSYATTASNEKRMFGGDVNTRMAEATDGLTNTFMMGETTKYHSNGAAFAWSYRAWVMTGIDPYYTTANGGINVWHQPWVAPTWQNPPYIPQRGRPRSWWVPAASLHPGGCHFVMGDASVQFINETIDKPTLLNLTVMADGQVVTLP
;
A
#
# COMPACT_ATOMS: atom_id res chain seq x y z
N MET A 1 8.17 -71.61 -1.93
CA MET A 1 6.94 -71.22 -1.23
C MET A 1 7.27 -70.04 -0.31
N HIS A 2 7.05 -68.80 -0.72
CA HIS A 2 7.25 -67.63 0.15
C HIS A 2 6.00 -67.46 1.02
N ARG A 3 6.13 -67.68 2.34
CA ARG A 3 5.08 -67.34 3.31
C ARG A 3 4.86 -65.83 3.26
N ARG A 4 3.66 -65.41 2.85
CA ARG A 4 3.22 -64.01 3.02
C ARG A 4 2.91 -63.81 4.50
N ASN A 5 3.71 -63.02 5.19
CA ASN A 5 3.43 -62.60 6.56
C ASN A 5 2.25 -61.62 6.51
N GLY A 6 1.16 -61.95 7.21
CA GLY A 6 -0.02 -61.08 7.32
C GLY A 6 0.25 -59.93 8.29
N PHE A 7 -0.20 -58.73 7.94
CA PHE A 7 -0.09 -57.54 8.77
C PHE A 7 -1.17 -57.56 9.87
N THR A 8 -0.80 -57.34 11.13
CA THR A 8 -1.75 -57.32 12.23
C THR A 8 -2.43 -55.96 12.34
N LEU A 9 -3.68 -55.95 12.81
CA LEU A 9 -4.46 -54.71 13.01
C LEU A 9 -3.76 -53.75 13.99
N VAL A 10 -3.01 -54.29 14.95
CA VAL A 10 -2.23 -53.51 15.93
C VAL A 10 -1.05 -52.80 15.25
N GLU A 11 -0.30 -53.47 14.38
CA GLU A 11 0.81 -52.86 13.63
C GLU A 11 0.33 -51.69 12.76
N LEU A 12 -0.85 -51.82 12.13
CA LEU A 12 -1.45 -50.74 11.36
C LEU A 12 -1.83 -49.54 12.22
N LEU A 13 -2.46 -49.77 13.36
CA LEU A 13 -2.85 -48.72 14.30
C LEU A 13 -1.65 -47.95 14.84
N VAL A 14 -0.56 -48.64 15.22
CA VAL A 14 0.65 -47.99 15.73
C VAL A 14 1.29 -47.09 14.67
N VAL A 15 1.38 -47.55 13.42
CA VAL A 15 1.95 -46.74 12.34
C VAL A 15 1.11 -45.49 12.08
N ILE A 16 -0.22 -45.63 12.04
CA ILE A 16 -1.11 -44.47 11.86
C ILE A 16 -1.01 -43.51 13.04
N ALA A 17 -0.90 -44.01 14.28
CA ALA A 17 -0.71 -43.17 15.46
C ALA A 17 0.61 -42.38 15.42
N ILE A 18 1.71 -43.02 15.02
CA ILE A 18 3.02 -42.35 14.88
C ILE A 18 2.96 -41.29 13.79
N ILE A 19 2.42 -41.62 12.61
CA ILE A 19 2.26 -40.65 11.52
C ILE A 19 1.37 -39.49 11.96
N GLY A 20 0.26 -39.77 12.66
CA GLY A 20 -0.64 -38.76 13.19
C GLY A 20 0.06 -37.79 14.15
N ILE A 21 0.89 -38.29 15.06
CA ILE A 21 1.69 -37.46 15.98
C ILE A 21 2.73 -36.64 15.21
N LEU A 22 3.48 -37.26 14.30
CA LEU A 22 4.49 -36.57 13.50
C LEU A 22 3.87 -35.44 12.66
N VAL A 23 2.77 -35.72 11.95
CA VAL A 23 2.05 -34.71 11.16
C VAL A 23 1.46 -33.63 12.07
N GLY A 24 0.91 -34.00 13.22
CA GLY A 24 0.36 -33.06 14.20
C GLY A 24 1.40 -32.07 14.73
N LEU A 25 2.64 -32.50 14.91
CA LEU A 25 3.75 -31.65 15.35
C LEU A 25 4.37 -30.85 14.19
N LEU A 26 4.44 -31.43 12.98
CA LEU A 26 5.09 -30.81 11.82
C LEU A 26 4.22 -29.75 11.15
N LEU A 27 2.89 -29.91 11.11
CA LEU A 27 2.01 -28.99 10.39
C LEU A 27 2.08 -27.55 10.94
N PRO A 28 1.97 -27.29 12.26
CA PRO A 28 2.10 -25.94 12.80
C PRO A 28 3.48 -25.34 12.52
N ALA A 29 4.54 -26.15 12.64
CA ALA A 29 5.91 -25.71 12.41
C ALA A 29 6.16 -25.31 10.95
N VAL A 30 5.66 -26.10 9.98
CA VAL A 30 5.78 -25.79 8.55
C VAL A 30 5.02 -24.51 8.20
N GLN A 31 3.83 -24.28 8.79
CA GLN A 31 3.09 -23.04 8.54
C GLN A 31 3.79 -21.81 9.12
N ALA A 32 4.34 -21.92 10.34
CA ALA A 32 5.12 -20.85 10.95
C ALA A 32 6.37 -20.51 10.12
N ALA A 33 7.09 -21.53 9.64
CA ALA A 33 8.25 -21.34 8.76
C ALA A 33 7.86 -20.67 7.43
N ARG A 34 6.75 -21.08 6.81
CA ARG A 34 6.24 -20.46 5.58
C ARG A 34 5.88 -18.99 5.79
N GLU A 35 5.22 -18.65 6.89
CA GLU A 35 4.89 -17.26 7.17
C GLU A 35 6.14 -16.41 7.46
N ALA A 36 7.12 -16.95 8.19
CA ALA A 36 8.39 -16.27 8.40
C ALA A 36 9.10 -15.96 7.06
N ALA A 37 9.10 -16.92 6.12
CA ALA A 37 9.66 -16.71 4.79
C ALA A 37 8.89 -15.64 3.99
N ARG A 38 7.55 -15.67 4.01
CA ARG A 38 6.72 -14.64 3.35
C ARG A 38 6.94 -13.25 3.95
N ARG A 39 7.04 -13.16 5.27
CA ARG A 39 7.34 -11.92 6.00
C ARG A 39 8.72 -11.36 5.62
N MET A 40 9.73 -12.23 5.53
CA MET A 40 11.06 -11.86 5.06
C MET A 40 11.02 -11.34 3.61
N GLN A 41 10.24 -11.97 2.73
CA GLN A 41 10.06 -11.51 1.36
C GLN A 41 9.40 -10.13 1.30
N CYS A 42 8.32 -9.88 2.08
CA CYS A 42 7.68 -8.56 2.11
C CYS A 42 8.64 -7.48 2.68
N SER A 43 9.42 -7.81 3.71
CA SER A 43 10.48 -6.92 4.23
C SER A 43 11.56 -6.61 3.18
N ASN A 44 11.99 -7.61 2.39
CA ASN A 44 12.96 -7.42 1.31
C ASN A 44 12.41 -6.57 0.16
N ASN A 45 11.15 -6.79 -0.25
CA ASN A 45 10.48 -5.94 -1.25
C ASN A 45 10.45 -4.48 -0.79
N MET A 46 10.02 -4.24 0.46
CA MET A 46 10.02 -2.91 1.07
C MET A 46 11.42 -2.29 1.17
N LYS A 47 12.45 -3.11 1.46
CA LYS A 47 13.84 -2.65 1.46
C LYS A 47 14.29 -2.22 0.06
N GLN A 48 13.94 -2.96 -0.98
CA GLN A 48 14.23 -2.58 -2.37
C GLN A 48 13.57 -1.25 -2.74
N LEU A 49 12.30 -1.04 -2.35
CA LEU A 49 11.60 0.23 -2.57
C LEU A 49 12.24 1.39 -1.80
N GLY A 50 12.67 1.17 -0.55
CA GLY A 50 13.41 2.17 0.22
C GLY A 50 14.75 2.56 -0.41
N LEU A 51 15.50 1.58 -0.92
CA LEU A 51 16.75 1.85 -1.64
C LEU A 51 16.50 2.57 -2.97
N ALA A 52 15.45 2.18 -3.70
CA ALA A 52 15.03 2.84 -4.94
C ALA A 52 14.68 4.32 -4.70
N LEU A 53 14.03 4.64 -3.58
CA LEU A 53 13.77 6.02 -3.17
C LEU A 53 15.05 6.82 -2.93
N HIS A 54 16.06 6.22 -2.29
CA HIS A 54 17.36 6.88 -2.09
C HIS A 54 18.09 7.10 -3.41
N ASN A 55 18.12 6.11 -4.31
CA ASN A 55 18.69 6.26 -5.66
C ASN A 55 17.98 7.35 -6.47
N TYR A 56 16.65 7.46 -6.33
CA TYR A 56 15.87 8.56 -6.91
C TYR A 56 16.32 9.90 -6.34
N VAL A 57 16.49 10.02 -5.02
CA VAL A 57 16.96 11.25 -4.37
C VAL A 57 18.39 11.60 -4.79
N ASP A 58 19.29 10.64 -4.95
CA ASP A 58 20.65 10.92 -5.44
C ASP A 58 20.63 11.60 -6.80
N THR A 59 19.70 11.20 -7.68
CA THR A 59 19.55 11.75 -9.02
C THR A 59 18.80 13.09 -9.04
N TYR A 60 17.69 13.20 -8.31
CA TYR A 60 16.75 14.33 -8.41
C TYR A 60 16.81 15.31 -7.24
N GLN A 61 17.60 15.00 -6.21
CA GLN A 61 17.79 15.76 -4.97
C GLN A 61 16.49 16.00 -4.18
N LYS A 62 15.48 15.16 -4.41
CA LYS A 62 14.15 15.21 -3.80
C LYS A 62 13.44 13.86 -3.97
N PHE A 63 12.51 13.52 -3.08
CA PHE A 63 11.65 12.35 -3.20
C PHE A 63 10.59 12.56 -4.30
N PRO A 64 10.09 11.49 -4.94
CA PRO A 64 8.97 11.61 -5.87
C PRO A 64 7.70 12.05 -5.13
N ALA A 65 6.79 12.70 -5.85
CA ALA A 65 5.45 12.96 -5.31
C ALA A 65 4.67 11.64 -5.20
N SER A 66 3.77 11.50 -4.22
CA SER A 66 2.93 10.29 -4.08
C SER A 66 1.96 10.12 -5.25
N ALA A 67 1.56 11.25 -5.84
CA ALA A 67 0.70 11.36 -7.01
C ALA A 67 1.11 12.59 -7.85
N ARG A 68 0.91 12.54 -9.17
CA ARG A 68 1.00 13.72 -10.05
C ARG A 68 -0.33 13.93 -10.78
N GLY A 69 -0.84 15.16 -10.74
CA GLY A 69 -2.10 15.58 -11.33
C GLY A 69 -3.27 14.77 -10.81
N TYR A 70 -3.43 14.66 -9.49
CA TYR A 70 -4.49 13.86 -8.88
C TYR A 70 -5.87 14.47 -9.15
N GLY A 71 -6.77 13.71 -9.79
CA GLY A 71 -8.10 14.17 -10.18
C GLY A 71 -9.25 13.86 -9.20
N GLY A 72 -8.98 13.09 -8.15
CA GLY A 72 -10.00 12.67 -7.17
C GLY A 72 -10.25 13.65 -6.00
N CYS A 73 -9.59 14.81 -6.00
CA CYS A 73 -9.61 15.83 -4.94
C CYS A 73 -10.57 17.00 -5.24
N VAL A 74 -11.00 17.80 -4.26
CA VAL A 74 -11.82 19.01 -4.50
C VAL A 74 -10.96 20.23 -4.82
N GLY A 75 -11.30 20.98 -5.87
CA GLY A 75 -10.67 22.25 -6.21
C GLY A 75 -9.91 22.20 -7.51
N ASN A 76 -8.97 23.12 -7.73
CA ASN A 76 -8.24 23.17 -9.00
C ASN A 76 -7.09 22.17 -8.98
N ALA A 77 -7.00 21.32 -10.02
CA ALA A 77 -5.83 20.48 -10.24
C ALA A 77 -4.57 21.35 -10.38
N VAL A 78 -3.42 20.85 -9.92
CA VAL A 78 -2.15 21.56 -10.09
C VAL A 78 -1.89 21.74 -11.58
N ASN A 79 -1.58 22.98 -11.98
CA ASN A 79 -1.42 23.40 -13.38
C ASN A 79 -2.66 23.16 -14.28
N GLY A 80 -3.83 22.86 -13.71
CA GLY A 80 -5.03 22.53 -14.49
C GLY A 80 -4.98 21.17 -15.19
N GLU A 81 -3.96 20.35 -14.91
CA GLU A 81 -3.73 19.07 -15.58
C GLU A 81 -4.02 17.89 -14.64
N ILE A 82 -4.81 16.94 -15.12
CA ILE A 82 -5.08 15.67 -14.43
C ILE A 82 -4.32 14.57 -15.16
N LYS A 83 -3.36 13.96 -14.46
CA LYS A 83 -2.56 12.83 -14.96
C LYS A 83 -2.79 11.55 -14.18
N ASN A 84 -3.15 11.65 -12.90
CA ASN A 84 -3.40 10.50 -12.04
C ASN A 84 -2.20 9.52 -11.98
N ALA A 85 -0.97 10.00 -12.14
CA ALA A 85 0.21 9.13 -12.10
C ALA A 85 0.57 8.80 -10.65
N HIS A 86 0.96 7.55 -10.37
CA HIS A 86 1.44 7.14 -9.06
C HIS A 86 2.96 7.31 -8.94
N GLY A 87 3.44 7.76 -7.78
CA GLY A 87 4.88 7.89 -7.52
C GLY A 87 5.71 6.59 -7.63
N LEU A 88 5.10 5.39 -7.54
CA LEU A 88 5.81 4.12 -7.66
C LEU A 88 6.33 3.90 -9.09
N VAL A 89 5.65 4.47 -10.10
CA VAL A 89 6.12 4.44 -11.49
C VAL A 89 7.52 5.08 -11.59
N ALA A 90 7.76 6.16 -10.84
CA ALA A 90 9.04 6.85 -10.83
C ALA A 90 10.19 6.02 -10.24
N LEU A 91 9.87 4.93 -9.52
CA LEU A 91 10.85 4.03 -8.91
C LEU A 91 11.25 2.86 -9.82
N LEU A 92 10.48 2.58 -10.88
CA LEU A 92 10.72 1.44 -11.78
C LEU A 92 12.18 1.35 -12.30
N PRO A 93 12.82 2.44 -12.76
CA PRO A 93 14.23 2.42 -13.17
C PRO A 93 15.20 1.91 -12.10
N TYR A 94 14.88 2.16 -10.83
CA TYR A 94 15.74 1.87 -9.68
C TYR A 94 15.46 0.50 -9.04
N ILE A 95 14.53 -0.26 -9.62
CA ILE A 95 14.22 -1.65 -9.25
C ILE A 95 14.30 -2.58 -10.47
N GLU A 96 15.20 -2.26 -11.41
CA GLU A 96 15.49 -3.06 -12.61
C GLU A 96 14.31 -3.21 -13.60
N LEU A 97 13.33 -2.31 -13.54
CA LEU A 97 12.15 -2.29 -14.43
C LEU A 97 12.17 -1.11 -15.41
N GLN A 98 13.36 -0.72 -15.89
CA GLN A 98 13.53 0.37 -16.88
C GLN A 98 12.72 0.12 -18.16
N ASN A 99 12.68 -1.12 -18.64
CA ASN A 99 11.92 -1.51 -19.82
C ASN A 99 10.40 -1.29 -19.67
N VAL A 100 9.87 -1.40 -18.45
CA VAL A 100 8.45 -1.11 -18.15
C VAL A 100 8.26 0.41 -18.04
N TYR A 101 9.20 1.10 -17.39
CA TYR A 101 9.18 2.56 -17.27
C TYR A 101 9.13 3.26 -18.63
N ASP A 102 9.96 2.83 -19.59
CA ASP A 102 10.07 3.44 -20.92
C ASP A 102 8.81 3.26 -21.78
N GLN A 103 7.94 2.30 -21.44
CA GLN A 103 6.69 2.08 -22.17
C GLN A 103 5.58 3.06 -21.76
N PHE A 104 5.66 3.66 -20.56
CA PHE A 104 4.66 4.64 -20.13
C PHE A 104 4.82 5.97 -20.87
N ASN A 105 3.71 6.56 -21.27
CA ASN A 105 3.65 7.97 -21.63
C ASN A 105 3.53 8.81 -20.35
N HIS A 106 4.68 9.31 -19.87
CA HIS A 106 4.78 10.07 -18.61
C HIS A 106 4.20 11.48 -18.67
N ASP A 107 3.92 11.99 -19.87
CA ASP A 107 3.37 13.34 -20.08
C ASP A 107 1.85 13.36 -20.09
N GLU A 108 1.21 12.22 -20.23
CA GLU A 108 -0.25 12.06 -20.27
C GLU A 108 -0.82 11.33 -19.05
N ALA A 109 -2.14 11.17 -19.04
CA ALA A 109 -2.86 10.52 -17.97
C ALA A 109 -2.62 9.01 -17.92
N PHE A 110 -2.61 8.49 -16.69
CA PHE A 110 -2.43 7.08 -16.34
C PHE A 110 -3.76 6.40 -16.03
N SER A 111 -4.78 7.17 -15.67
CA SER A 111 -6.16 6.69 -15.54
C SER A 111 -7.15 7.76 -15.96
N VAL A 112 -8.32 7.31 -16.40
CA VAL A 112 -9.42 8.20 -16.74
C VAL A 112 -9.85 9.02 -15.52
N ASN A 113 -10.63 10.05 -15.76
CA ASN A 113 -11.28 10.77 -14.69
C ASN A 113 -12.22 9.82 -13.91
N PRO A 114 -12.24 9.85 -12.56
CA PRO A 114 -13.23 9.13 -11.78
C PRO A 114 -14.68 9.60 -11.98
N GLY A 115 -14.97 10.49 -12.94
CA GLY A 115 -16.30 10.69 -13.51
C GLY A 115 -17.20 11.51 -12.59
N SER A 116 -18.36 10.99 -12.18
CA SER A 116 -19.25 11.68 -11.21
C SER A 116 -18.60 11.93 -9.84
N TYR A 117 -17.46 11.30 -9.58
CA TYR A 117 -16.61 11.54 -8.41
C TYR A 117 -15.49 12.56 -8.68
N GLN A 118 -15.52 13.24 -9.84
CA GLN A 118 -14.67 14.37 -10.15
C GLN A 118 -14.97 15.49 -9.17
N ARG A 119 -13.99 15.71 -8.32
CA ARG A 119 -14.00 16.83 -7.39
C ARG A 119 -13.08 17.95 -7.90
N ALA A 120 -12.16 17.60 -8.81
CA ALA A 120 -11.13 18.50 -9.31
C ALA A 120 -11.58 19.21 -10.58
N THR A 121 -11.39 20.52 -10.66
CA THR A 121 -11.49 21.29 -11.90
C THR A 121 -10.14 21.21 -12.63
N GLY A 122 -10.15 20.74 -13.87
CA GLY A 122 -8.95 20.52 -14.68
C GLY A 122 -9.23 19.60 -15.87
N THR A 123 -8.26 19.48 -16.76
CA THR A 123 -8.35 18.67 -17.98
C THR A 123 -7.53 17.39 -17.82
N VAL A 124 -8.13 16.24 -18.13
CA VAL A 124 -7.37 15.00 -18.28
C VAL A 124 -6.47 15.13 -19.49
N VAL A 125 -5.17 14.99 -19.30
CA VAL A 125 -4.18 15.17 -20.37
C VAL A 125 -4.09 13.88 -21.18
N GLY A 126 -4.50 13.93 -22.45
CA GLY A 126 -4.54 12.74 -23.31
C GLY A 126 -5.64 11.75 -22.92
N ASP A 127 -5.51 10.51 -23.40
CA ASP A 127 -6.44 9.42 -23.08
C ASP A 127 -5.65 8.15 -22.71
N PRO A 128 -5.71 7.70 -21.44
CA PRO A 128 -4.97 6.54 -20.95
C PRO A 128 -5.30 5.24 -21.69
N ILE A 129 -6.48 5.15 -22.30
CA ILE A 129 -6.92 3.97 -23.06
C ILE A 129 -6.13 3.86 -24.38
N THR A 130 -5.85 4.99 -25.02
CA THR A 130 -5.23 5.04 -26.35
C THR A 130 -3.72 5.31 -26.30
N ASN A 131 -3.22 5.94 -25.24
CA ASN A 131 -1.79 6.22 -25.06
C ASN A 131 -0.98 5.01 -24.50
N GLY A 132 -1.65 3.91 -24.15
CA GLY A 132 -1.04 2.67 -23.68
C GLY A 132 -0.88 2.54 -22.17
N ASN A 133 -1.01 3.63 -21.40
CA ASN A 133 -0.83 3.60 -19.94
C ASN A 133 -1.86 2.69 -19.24
N ALA A 134 -3.11 2.67 -19.71
CA ALA A 134 -4.14 1.81 -19.13
C ALA A 134 -3.85 0.31 -19.32
N ALA A 135 -3.22 -0.06 -20.44
CA ALA A 135 -2.81 -1.43 -20.71
C ALA A 135 -1.62 -1.84 -19.81
N LEU A 136 -0.65 -0.94 -19.61
CA LEU A 136 0.50 -1.18 -18.73
C LEU A 136 0.09 -1.29 -17.26
N ALA A 137 -0.97 -0.59 -16.85
CA ALA A 137 -1.49 -0.68 -15.50
C ALA A 137 -2.00 -2.07 -15.12
N GLU A 138 -2.20 -2.96 -16.09
CA GLU A 138 -2.62 -4.34 -15.88
C GLU A 138 -1.48 -5.29 -15.48
N LEU A 139 -0.22 -4.85 -15.59
CA LEU A 139 0.95 -5.68 -15.27
C LEU A 139 0.99 -5.98 -13.77
N GLU A 140 1.10 -7.26 -13.42
CA GLU A 140 1.37 -7.69 -12.04
C GLU A 140 2.88 -7.76 -11.83
N LEU A 141 3.39 -6.94 -10.92
CA LEU A 141 4.82 -6.85 -10.62
C LEU A 141 5.07 -7.39 -9.21
N ASP A 142 5.80 -8.51 -9.09
CA ASP A 142 6.02 -9.21 -7.83
C ASP A 142 6.65 -8.34 -6.73
N VAL A 143 7.46 -7.35 -7.12
CA VAL A 143 8.07 -6.38 -6.20
C VAL A 143 7.03 -5.51 -5.45
N PHE A 144 5.83 -5.36 -6.01
CA PHE A 144 4.73 -4.62 -5.40
C PHE A 144 3.73 -5.50 -4.64
N LEU A 145 3.96 -6.83 -4.61
CA LEU A 145 3.02 -7.79 -4.04
C LEU A 145 3.61 -8.44 -2.78
N CYS A 146 2.80 -8.51 -1.73
CA CYS A 146 3.17 -9.26 -0.53
C CYS A 146 2.60 -10.68 -0.63
N PRO A 147 3.44 -11.74 -0.60
CA PRO A 147 2.96 -13.13 -0.67
C PRO A 147 2.05 -13.55 0.50
N SER A 148 2.03 -12.82 1.61
CA SER A 148 1.07 -13.08 2.70
C SER A 148 -0.35 -12.61 2.38
N ASP A 149 -0.54 -11.81 1.33
CA ASP A 149 -1.86 -11.45 0.80
C ASP A 149 -2.22 -12.36 -0.40
N PRO A 150 -3.05 -13.40 -0.20
CA PRO A 150 -3.35 -14.37 -1.24
C PRO A 150 -4.39 -13.88 -2.25
N ASN A 151 -4.93 -12.67 -2.06
CA ASN A 151 -5.97 -12.16 -2.94
C ASN A 151 -5.40 -11.83 -4.34
N PRO A 152 -6.18 -11.93 -5.42
CA PRO A 152 -5.71 -11.55 -6.75
C PRO A 152 -5.37 -10.06 -6.81
N ALA A 153 -4.29 -9.71 -7.53
CA ALA A 153 -3.89 -8.31 -7.71
C ALA A 153 -4.74 -7.59 -8.77
N LYS A 154 -5.27 -8.32 -9.76
CA LYS A 154 -6.08 -7.78 -10.87
C LYS A 154 -7.55 -8.21 -10.78
N GLY A 155 -8.42 -7.52 -11.53
CA GLY A 155 -9.82 -7.88 -11.78
C GLY A 155 -10.84 -7.04 -11.02
N ARG A 156 -10.39 -6.21 -10.08
CA ARG A 156 -11.27 -5.36 -9.25
C ARG A 156 -11.10 -3.87 -9.47
N LEU A 157 -9.93 -3.46 -9.93
CA LEU A 157 -9.59 -2.06 -10.20
C LEU A 157 -10.06 -1.70 -11.61
N VAL A 158 -11.38 -1.56 -11.76
CA VAL A 158 -12.06 -1.40 -13.06
C VAL A 158 -12.97 -0.18 -13.08
N GLY A 159 -13.36 0.23 -14.28
CA GLY A 159 -14.26 1.37 -14.50
C GLY A 159 -13.60 2.72 -14.19
N GLY A 160 -14.38 3.80 -14.22
CA GLY A 160 -13.83 5.14 -14.03
C GLY A 160 -13.33 5.42 -12.61
N ALA A 161 -14.04 4.92 -11.59
CA ALA A 161 -13.74 5.27 -10.19
C ALA A 161 -12.44 4.65 -9.67
N TYR A 162 -12.17 3.39 -10.02
CA TYR A 162 -11.05 2.61 -9.48
C TYR A 162 -10.12 2.04 -10.54
N GLY A 163 -10.52 2.04 -11.81
CA GLY A 163 -9.76 1.50 -12.92
C GLY A 163 -9.03 2.56 -13.73
N PRO A 164 -8.12 2.12 -14.61
CA PRO A 164 -7.45 3.02 -15.53
C PRO A 164 -8.36 3.52 -16.66
N GLY A 165 -9.50 2.86 -16.91
CA GLY A 165 -10.51 3.23 -17.90
C GLY A 165 -10.78 2.14 -18.93
N GLY A 166 -11.85 2.31 -19.71
CA GLY A 166 -12.24 1.36 -20.75
C GLY A 166 -12.51 -0.05 -20.19
N SER A 167 -11.99 -1.07 -20.87
CA SER A 167 -12.08 -2.47 -20.47
C SER A 167 -10.88 -2.97 -19.65
N PHE A 168 -9.92 -2.09 -19.34
CA PHE A 168 -8.71 -2.45 -18.61
C PHE A 168 -8.96 -2.54 -17.10
N SER A 169 -8.19 -3.40 -16.44
CA SER A 169 -8.15 -3.53 -14.98
C SER A 169 -6.77 -3.25 -14.44
N GLY A 170 -6.64 -2.29 -13.52
CA GLY A 170 -5.41 -2.06 -12.78
C GLY A 170 -4.98 -3.28 -11.97
N ALA A 171 -3.67 -3.38 -11.71
CA ALA A 171 -3.07 -4.29 -10.76
C ALA A 171 -2.78 -3.58 -9.43
N ALA A 172 -3.17 -4.22 -8.33
CA ALA A 172 -3.03 -3.68 -6.99
C ALA A 172 -1.58 -3.75 -6.48
N THR A 173 -1.26 -2.93 -5.48
CA THR A 173 -0.03 -2.97 -4.69
C THR A 173 -0.32 -3.27 -3.22
N ASN A 174 0.62 -3.92 -2.55
CA ASN A 174 0.65 -4.09 -1.10
C ASN A 174 1.55 -3.06 -0.39
N TYR A 175 2.16 -2.14 -1.12
CA TYR A 175 3.09 -1.13 -0.58
C TYR A 175 2.76 0.24 -1.15
N ASP A 176 2.67 1.26 -0.30
CA ASP A 176 2.40 2.62 -0.74
C ASP A 176 3.07 3.65 0.17
N PHE A 177 3.12 4.90 -0.30
CA PHE A 177 3.70 6.04 0.40
C PHE A 177 2.87 6.48 1.58
N ILE A 178 3.56 6.97 2.61
CA ILE A 178 2.95 7.59 3.78
C ILE A 178 2.59 9.04 3.43
N VAL A 179 1.30 9.34 3.45
CA VAL A 179 0.72 10.63 3.01
C VAL A 179 -0.25 11.18 4.06
N LYS A 180 -0.58 12.47 4.00
CA LYS A 180 -1.62 13.06 4.86
C LYS A 180 -2.99 12.87 4.22
N CYS A 181 -3.49 11.65 4.34
CA CYS A 181 -4.79 11.18 3.89
C CYS A 181 -5.91 12.25 3.91
N GLY A 182 -6.32 12.74 5.09
CA GLY A 182 -7.56 13.52 5.22
C GLY A 182 -7.72 14.69 4.27
N THR A 183 -6.69 15.53 4.18
CA THR A 183 -6.71 16.70 3.31
C THR A 183 -6.29 16.36 1.88
N GLU A 184 -5.33 15.45 1.69
CA GLU A 184 -4.78 15.16 0.35
C GLU A 184 -5.75 14.39 -0.55
N PHE A 185 -6.65 13.60 0.03
CA PHE A 185 -7.79 13.03 -0.70
C PHE A 185 -8.88 14.06 -0.95
N GLY A 186 -9.09 14.95 0.02
CA GLY A 186 -10.24 15.85 0.08
C GLY A 186 -10.10 17.09 -0.79
N THR A 187 -8.88 17.63 -0.92
CA THR A 187 -8.62 18.96 -1.46
C THR A 187 -7.37 18.94 -2.33
N CYS A 188 -7.49 19.47 -3.56
CA CYS A 188 -6.37 19.51 -4.48
C CYS A 188 -5.27 20.42 -3.96
N ASN A 189 -4.02 20.01 -4.16
CA ASN A 189 -2.83 20.76 -3.74
C ASN A 189 -2.77 21.06 -2.22
N SER A 190 -3.46 20.30 -1.37
CA SER A 190 -3.49 20.59 0.07
C SER A 190 -2.13 20.44 0.75
N TYR A 191 -1.24 19.60 0.20
CA TYR A 191 0.08 19.38 0.76
C TYR A 191 0.94 20.67 0.74
N ALA A 192 0.80 21.48 -0.31
CA ALA A 192 1.52 22.76 -0.43
C ALA A 192 1.18 23.73 0.71
N THR A 193 -0.05 23.68 1.23
CA THR A 193 -0.55 24.54 2.31
C THR A 193 -0.57 23.85 3.68
N THR A 194 -0.16 22.58 3.77
CA THR A 194 -0.15 21.83 5.03
C THR A 194 0.96 22.36 5.94
N ALA A 195 0.66 22.54 7.23
CA ALA A 195 1.64 22.95 8.22
C ALA A 195 2.78 21.93 8.34
N SER A 196 4.01 22.38 8.56
CA SER A 196 5.19 21.50 8.60
C SER A 196 5.05 20.35 9.60
N ASN A 197 4.47 20.64 10.77
CA ASN A 197 4.20 19.69 11.85
C ASN A 197 3.00 18.74 11.59
N GLU A 198 2.44 18.74 10.39
CA GLU A 198 1.45 17.76 9.94
C GLU A 198 1.90 17.04 8.67
N LYS A 199 3.00 17.47 8.05
CA LYS A 199 3.46 16.89 6.79
C LYS A 199 4.01 15.49 7.03
N ARG A 200 3.54 14.56 6.21
CA ARG A 200 4.16 13.24 6.02
C ARG A 200 5.27 13.40 4.98
N MET A 201 6.14 12.39 4.85
CA MET A 201 7.25 12.44 3.91
C MET A 201 6.80 12.60 2.45
N PHE A 202 5.61 12.12 2.08
CA PHE A 202 5.10 12.23 0.71
C PHE A 202 3.80 13.01 0.65
N GLY A 203 3.58 13.64 -0.50
CA GLY A 203 2.33 14.30 -0.83
C GLY A 203 2.07 14.37 -2.33
N GLY A 204 0.83 14.72 -2.69
CA GLY A 204 0.41 14.90 -4.07
C GLY A 204 1.01 16.17 -4.68
N ASP A 205 1.54 16.05 -5.90
CA ASP A 205 2.08 17.14 -6.73
C ASP A 205 3.27 17.92 -6.14
N VAL A 206 3.72 17.56 -4.94
CA VAL A 206 4.82 18.20 -4.23
C VAL A 206 5.91 17.18 -3.94
N ASN A 207 7.15 17.57 -4.22
CA ASN A 207 8.33 16.80 -3.84
C ASN A 207 8.87 17.30 -2.50
N THR A 208 9.25 16.38 -1.62
CA THR A 208 9.96 16.68 -0.37
C THR A 208 11.45 16.39 -0.51
N ARG A 209 12.27 16.98 0.35
CA ARG A 209 13.70 16.67 0.45
C ARG A 209 13.99 15.96 1.76
N MET A 210 15.06 15.15 1.78
CA MET A 210 15.53 14.49 3.01
C MET A 210 15.75 15.48 4.16
N ALA A 211 16.26 16.68 3.87
CA ALA A 211 16.49 17.72 4.87
C ALA A 211 15.21 18.31 5.50
N GLU A 212 14.03 18.05 4.91
CA GLU A 212 12.74 18.49 5.47
C GLU A 212 12.23 17.54 6.55
N ALA A 213 12.81 16.35 6.69
CA ALA A 213 12.54 15.42 7.79
C ALA A 213 13.37 15.79 9.02
N THR A 214 12.99 16.88 9.70
CA THR A 214 13.75 17.42 10.85
C THR A 214 13.71 16.53 12.09
N ASP A 215 12.75 15.62 12.18
CA ASP A 215 12.65 14.66 13.29
C ASP A 215 13.58 13.45 13.10
N GLY A 216 14.30 13.42 11.97
CA GLY A 216 15.29 12.41 11.63
C GLY A 216 14.73 11.33 10.71
N LEU A 217 15.49 10.99 9.68
CA LEU A 217 15.12 9.94 8.72
C LEU A 217 14.86 8.57 9.38
N THR A 218 15.57 8.25 10.46
CA THR A 218 15.36 7.01 11.23
C THR A 218 14.06 7.00 12.04
N ASN A 219 13.38 8.15 12.17
CA ASN A 219 12.18 8.32 12.99
C ASN A 219 10.95 8.73 12.16
N THR A 220 11.03 8.68 10.84
CA THR A 220 9.91 9.05 9.97
C THR A 220 9.61 7.93 8.98
N PHE A 221 8.35 7.51 8.90
CA PHE A 221 7.89 6.56 7.89
C PHE A 221 7.85 7.20 6.50
N MET A 222 8.35 6.46 5.51
CA MET A 222 8.26 6.77 4.09
C MET A 222 7.17 5.98 3.40
N MET A 223 7.15 4.67 3.64
CA MET A 223 6.22 3.73 3.01
C MET A 223 5.73 2.74 4.06
N GLY A 224 4.58 2.13 3.80
CA GLY A 224 4.06 1.05 4.64
C GLY A 224 3.28 0.03 3.83
N GLU A 225 3.01 -1.11 4.45
CA GLU A 225 2.18 -2.13 3.83
C GLU A 225 0.70 -1.76 3.87
N THR A 226 -0.01 -2.20 2.85
CA THR A 226 -1.46 -2.18 2.73
C THR A 226 -1.95 -3.49 2.11
N THR A 227 -3.26 -3.69 2.08
CA THR A 227 -3.89 -4.90 1.50
C THR A 227 -4.48 -4.60 0.13
N LYS A 228 -4.52 -5.61 -0.75
CA LYS A 228 -5.12 -5.50 -2.09
C LYS A 228 -6.64 -5.27 -2.05
N TYR A 229 -7.26 -5.41 -0.88
CA TYR A 229 -8.69 -5.32 -0.68
C TYR A 229 -9.02 -4.31 0.42
N HIS A 230 -10.10 -3.56 0.19
CA HIS A 230 -10.76 -2.74 1.20
C HIS A 230 -12.19 -3.23 1.38
N SER A 231 -12.74 -2.90 2.54
CA SER A 231 -14.02 -3.41 2.99
C SER A 231 -15.22 -2.77 2.25
N ASN A 232 -15.04 -1.53 1.78
CA ASN A 232 -16.04 -0.70 1.11
C ASN A 232 -15.62 -0.27 -0.32
N GLY A 233 -14.63 -0.92 -0.94
CA GLY A 233 -14.11 -0.53 -2.25
C GLY A 233 -12.94 -1.37 -2.75
N ALA A 234 -12.25 -0.87 -3.77
CA ALA A 234 -11.00 -1.44 -4.27
C ALA A 234 -9.79 -0.72 -3.64
N ALA A 235 -8.63 -1.38 -3.62
CA ALA A 235 -7.42 -0.87 -2.98
C ALA A 235 -6.50 -0.09 -3.95
N PHE A 236 -5.27 0.17 -3.54
CA PHE A 236 -4.28 0.94 -4.29
C PHE A 236 -3.78 0.17 -5.52
N ALA A 237 -3.80 0.81 -6.68
CA ALA A 237 -3.13 0.38 -7.89
C ALA A 237 -1.68 0.84 -7.82
N TRP A 238 -0.74 0.11 -8.43
CA TRP A 238 0.66 0.51 -8.36
C TRP A 238 1.03 1.64 -9.33
N SER A 239 0.34 1.77 -10.47
CA SER A 239 0.75 2.67 -11.58
C SER A 239 -0.02 3.99 -11.64
N TYR A 240 -1.23 4.05 -11.10
CA TYR A 240 -2.08 5.23 -11.17
C TYR A 240 -2.79 5.52 -9.85
N ARG A 241 -3.33 6.74 -9.74
CA ARG A 241 -4.22 7.19 -8.68
C ARG A 241 -5.61 7.43 -9.25
N ALA A 242 -6.59 6.67 -8.81
CA ALA A 242 -7.99 6.97 -9.10
C ALA A 242 -8.67 7.47 -7.82
N TRP A 243 -9.99 7.33 -7.71
CA TRP A 243 -10.70 7.81 -6.53
C TRP A 243 -10.09 7.24 -5.24
N VAL A 244 -9.75 8.12 -4.29
CA VAL A 244 -9.27 7.81 -2.92
C VAL A 244 -7.97 7.01 -2.83
N MET A 245 -7.14 7.00 -3.89
CA MET A 245 -5.89 6.23 -3.95
C MET A 245 -4.69 7.18 -4.06
N THR A 246 -4.20 7.78 -2.99
CA THR A 246 -3.06 8.72 -3.00
C THR A 246 -1.93 8.31 -2.05
N GLY A 247 -2.17 7.30 -1.22
CA GLY A 247 -1.20 6.73 -0.29
C GLY A 247 -1.89 6.20 0.97
N ILE A 248 -1.09 5.93 1.99
CA ILE A 248 -1.55 5.45 3.30
C ILE A 248 -1.28 6.46 4.42
N ASP A 249 -2.19 6.52 5.40
CA ASP A 249 -1.99 7.26 6.64
C ASP A 249 -2.30 6.34 7.82
N PRO A 250 -1.28 5.79 8.49
CA PRO A 250 -1.46 4.92 9.65
C PRO A 250 -2.18 5.61 10.81
N TYR A 251 -2.10 6.94 10.93
CA TYR A 251 -2.72 7.67 12.03
C TYR A 251 -4.09 8.25 11.66
N TYR A 252 -4.21 8.93 10.51
CA TYR A 252 -5.36 9.72 10.04
C TYR A 252 -6.10 10.56 11.11
N THR A 253 -6.87 9.93 11.99
CA THR A 253 -7.48 10.58 13.18
C THR A 253 -7.39 9.68 14.40
N THR A 254 -7.56 10.25 15.60
CA THR A 254 -7.63 9.48 16.86
C THR A 254 -8.68 8.35 16.83
N ALA A 255 -9.79 8.53 16.11
CA ALA A 255 -10.83 7.50 15.96
C ALA A 255 -10.49 6.46 14.87
N ASN A 256 -9.96 6.92 13.74
CA ASN A 256 -9.69 6.13 12.55
C ASN A 256 -8.18 6.02 12.31
N GLY A 257 -7.42 5.60 13.32
CA GLY A 257 -5.98 5.42 13.23
C GLY A 257 -5.58 4.06 13.77
N GLY A 258 -4.54 3.46 13.21
CA GLY A 258 -3.95 2.20 13.64
C GLY A 258 -3.45 1.35 12.48
N ILE A 259 -2.92 0.19 12.84
CA ILE A 259 -2.49 -0.86 11.92
C ILE A 259 -3.53 -1.99 12.00
N ASN A 260 -3.83 -2.65 10.86
CA ASN A 260 -4.73 -3.80 10.81
C ASN A 260 -6.15 -3.50 11.37
N VAL A 261 -6.65 -2.28 11.14
CA VAL A 261 -7.98 -1.87 11.60
C VAL A 261 -9.07 -2.45 10.67
N TRP A 262 -9.45 -3.70 10.93
CA TRP A 262 -10.49 -4.45 10.18
C TRP A 262 -11.92 -4.02 10.52
N HIS A 263 -12.09 -3.45 11.71
CA HIS A 263 -13.35 -2.91 12.20
C HIS A 263 -13.15 -1.43 12.52
N GLN A 264 -13.82 -0.55 11.78
CA GLN A 264 -13.99 0.83 12.23
C GLN A 264 -15.36 0.98 12.89
N PRO A 265 -15.41 1.27 14.19
CA PRO A 265 -16.59 1.80 14.80
C PRO A 265 -16.64 3.30 14.46
N TRP A 266 -17.71 3.71 13.76
CA TRP A 266 -18.16 5.11 13.69
C TRP A 266 -17.29 6.07 12.85
N VAL A 267 -17.66 6.36 11.58
CA VAL A 267 -17.95 7.72 11.03
C VAL A 267 -18.70 7.53 9.69
N ALA A 268 -19.59 8.48 9.41
CA ALA A 268 -20.27 8.79 8.16
C ALA A 268 -19.50 8.47 6.84
N PRO A 269 -20.22 8.22 5.72
CA PRO A 269 -21.66 8.40 5.61
C PRO A 269 -22.47 7.26 6.23
N THR A 270 -23.55 7.64 6.92
CA THR A 270 -24.53 6.77 7.58
C THR A 270 -25.41 5.97 6.60
N TRP A 271 -25.18 6.08 5.29
CA TRP A 271 -25.90 5.37 4.23
C TRP A 271 -25.57 3.86 4.15
N GLN A 272 -24.58 3.38 4.91
CA GLN A 272 -24.15 1.98 4.94
C GLN A 272 -24.32 1.34 6.34
N ASN A 273 -25.46 1.61 6.97
CA ASN A 273 -25.86 0.94 8.22
C ASN A 273 -26.54 -0.40 7.84
N PRO A 274 -25.86 -1.54 8.04
CA PRO A 274 -25.79 -2.24 9.33
C PRO A 274 -24.34 -2.35 9.89
N PRO A 275 -24.10 -2.94 11.08
CA PRO A 275 -22.74 -3.14 11.57
C PRO A 275 -21.90 -3.96 10.58
N TYR A 276 -20.80 -3.38 10.13
CA TYR A 276 -19.86 -4.02 9.22
C TYR A 276 -19.20 -5.21 9.92
N ILE A 277 -19.33 -6.41 9.34
CA ILE A 277 -18.63 -7.60 9.85
C ILE A 277 -17.15 -7.45 9.51
N PRO A 278 -16.23 -7.43 10.49
CA PRO A 278 -14.80 -7.29 10.23
C PRO A 278 -14.32 -8.42 9.33
N GLN A 279 -13.63 -8.06 8.24
CA GLN A 279 -13.02 -9.03 7.33
C GLN A 279 -11.51 -8.84 7.39
N ARG A 280 -10.81 -9.83 7.95
CA ARG A 280 -9.34 -9.81 7.99
C ARG A 280 -8.78 -9.64 6.58
N GLY A 281 -7.82 -8.74 6.41
CA GLY A 281 -7.26 -8.40 5.10
C GLY A 281 -8.08 -7.37 4.30
N ARG A 282 -9.11 -6.79 4.92
CA ARG A 282 -9.94 -5.72 4.33
C ARG A 282 -10.11 -4.58 5.33
N PRO A 283 -9.17 -3.62 5.36
CA PRO A 283 -9.28 -2.41 6.17
C PRO A 283 -10.59 -1.70 5.84
N ARG A 284 -11.25 -1.21 6.89
CA ARG A 284 -12.61 -0.70 6.73
C ARG A 284 -12.70 0.56 5.88
N SER A 285 -11.71 1.43 5.96
CA SER A 285 -11.74 2.66 5.20
C SER A 285 -10.42 2.97 4.54
N TRP A 286 -10.58 3.61 3.39
CA TRP A 286 -9.55 4.26 2.60
C TRP A 286 -8.70 5.23 3.41
N TRP A 287 -9.19 5.69 4.57
CA TRP A 287 -8.46 6.65 5.39
C TRP A 287 -7.32 6.05 6.23
N VAL A 288 -7.22 4.73 6.40
CA VAL A 288 -6.34 4.10 7.44
C VAL A 288 -5.63 2.85 6.94
N PRO A 289 -4.86 2.91 5.85
CA PRO A 289 -4.64 1.71 5.05
C PRO A 289 -3.41 0.91 5.45
N ALA A 290 -2.73 1.28 6.55
CA ALA A 290 -1.64 0.49 7.08
C ALA A 290 -2.15 -0.87 7.54
N ALA A 291 -1.85 -1.90 6.76
CA ALA A 291 -2.40 -3.22 6.98
C ALA A 291 -1.55 -4.27 6.30
N SER A 292 -1.42 -5.42 6.94
CA SER A 292 -0.85 -6.61 6.33
C SER A 292 -1.61 -7.86 6.78
N LEU A 293 -1.37 -8.97 6.10
CA LEU A 293 -1.86 -10.28 6.53
C LEU A 293 -0.82 -11.07 7.34
N HIS A 294 0.29 -10.43 7.71
CA HIS A 294 1.23 -10.95 8.69
C HIS A 294 0.56 -11.00 10.07
N PRO A 295 0.94 -11.97 10.93
CA PRO A 295 0.53 -11.95 12.32
C PRO A 295 1.10 -10.73 13.07
N GLY A 296 0.22 -9.93 13.69
CA GLY A 296 0.58 -8.97 14.74
C GLY A 296 1.10 -7.59 14.28
N GLY A 297 1.02 -7.21 13.00
CA GLY A 297 1.49 -5.90 12.57
C GLY A 297 1.71 -5.77 11.07
N CYS A 298 2.49 -4.78 10.67
CA CYS A 298 2.94 -4.58 9.29
C CYS A 298 4.34 -3.94 9.23
N HIS A 299 4.97 -4.04 8.07
CA HIS A 299 6.25 -3.40 7.79
C HIS A 299 6.07 -1.94 7.37
N PHE A 300 7.03 -1.13 7.77
CA PHE A 300 7.23 0.23 7.32
C PHE A 300 8.67 0.42 6.87
N VAL A 301 8.85 1.23 5.82
CA VAL A 301 10.15 1.77 5.43
C VAL A 301 10.34 3.10 6.14
N MET A 302 11.43 3.25 6.87
CA MET A 302 11.85 4.51 7.49
C MET A 302 12.55 5.41 6.47
N GLY A 303 12.71 6.70 6.77
CA GLY A 303 13.45 7.70 5.96
C GLY A 303 14.86 7.31 5.55
N ASP A 304 15.54 6.49 6.36
CA ASP A 304 16.88 5.97 6.10
C ASP A 304 16.88 4.66 5.28
N ALA A 305 15.71 4.30 4.73
CA ALA A 305 15.44 3.05 4.03
C ALA A 305 15.59 1.78 4.91
N SER A 306 15.72 1.89 6.24
CA SER A 306 15.56 0.73 7.11
C SER A 306 14.11 0.25 7.09
N VAL A 307 13.90 -1.06 7.27
CA VAL A 307 12.56 -1.66 7.33
C VAL A 307 12.31 -2.13 8.74
N GLN A 308 11.20 -1.69 9.31
CA GLN A 308 10.80 -2.04 10.66
C GLN A 308 9.42 -2.69 10.64
N PHE A 309 9.23 -3.71 11.47
CA PHE A 309 7.92 -4.29 11.69
C PHE A 309 7.30 -3.68 12.93
N ILE A 310 6.16 -3.03 12.75
CA ILE A 310 5.46 -2.30 13.80
C ILE A 310 4.25 -3.11 14.23
N ASN A 311 4.13 -3.32 15.54
CA ASN A 311 3.04 -4.10 16.12
C ASN A 311 1.71 -3.34 15.97
N GLU A 312 0.64 -4.06 15.67
CA GLU A 312 -0.71 -3.50 15.60
C GLU A 312 -1.23 -2.93 16.93
N THR A 313 -0.59 -3.27 18.05
CA THR A 313 -0.89 -2.72 19.39
C THR A 313 -0.11 -1.44 19.73
N ILE A 314 0.66 -0.86 18.80
CA ILE A 314 1.32 0.43 19.00
C ILE A 314 0.31 1.50 19.42
N ASP A 315 0.69 2.36 20.36
CA ASP A 315 -0.17 3.46 20.76
C ASP A 315 -0.26 4.53 19.65
N LYS A 316 -1.43 5.16 19.54
CA LYS A 316 -1.72 6.09 18.45
C LYS A 316 -0.83 7.35 18.44
N PRO A 317 -0.49 7.96 19.59
CA PRO A 317 0.48 9.06 19.62
C PRO A 317 1.85 8.68 19.06
N THR A 318 2.42 7.55 19.47
CA THR A 318 3.68 7.05 18.91
C THR A 318 3.57 6.82 17.41
N LEU A 319 2.45 6.25 16.95
CA LEU A 319 2.19 6.05 15.52
C LEU A 319 2.11 7.38 14.76
N LEU A 320 1.47 8.43 15.32
CA LEU A 320 1.44 9.76 14.73
C LEU A 320 2.85 10.34 14.57
N ASN A 321 3.63 10.33 15.64
CA ASN A 321 4.97 10.92 15.68
C ASN A 321 5.91 10.25 14.65
N LEU A 322 5.70 8.96 14.35
CA LEU A 322 6.45 8.27 13.30
C LEU A 322 5.94 8.60 11.88
N THR A 323 4.71 9.07 11.70
CA THR A 323 4.17 9.45 10.39
C THR A 323 4.53 10.89 9.98
N VAL A 324 4.69 11.79 10.96
CA VAL A 324 5.01 13.20 10.71
C VAL A 324 6.52 13.37 10.58
N MET A 325 6.97 14.23 9.66
CA MET A 325 8.40 14.40 9.39
C MET A 325 9.06 15.58 10.13
N ALA A 326 8.26 16.52 10.66
CA ALA A 326 8.76 17.78 11.21
C ALA A 326 7.87 18.40 12.33
N ASP A 327 7.50 17.62 13.34
CA ASP A 327 6.78 18.08 14.55
C ASP A 327 7.65 18.16 15.82
N GLY A 328 8.92 17.76 15.74
CA GLY A 328 9.87 17.74 16.85
C GLY A 328 9.71 16.57 17.81
N GLN A 329 8.82 15.61 17.53
CA GLN A 329 8.52 14.46 18.40
C GLN A 329 9.33 13.23 17.98
N VAL A 330 10.55 13.11 18.50
CA VAL A 330 11.40 11.94 18.25
C VAL A 330 10.96 10.76 19.12
N VAL A 331 10.79 9.59 18.51
CA VAL A 331 10.37 8.35 19.17
C VAL A 331 11.53 7.36 19.21
N THR A 332 11.60 6.55 20.27
CA THR A 332 12.44 5.35 20.30
C THR A 332 11.52 4.14 20.28
N LEU A 333 11.58 3.36 19.20
CA LEU A 333 10.89 2.08 19.13
C LEU A 333 11.61 1.06 20.03
N PRO A 334 10.88 0.24 20.80
CA PRO A 334 11.44 -0.68 21.79
C PRO A 334 12.27 -1.83 21.19
#